data_AF-N1J7C2-F1
#
_entry.id   AF-N1J7C2-F1
#
_cell.length_a   1.000
_cell.length_b   1.000
_cell.length_c   1.000
_cell.angle_alpha   90.00
_cell.angle_beta   90.00
_cell.angle_gamma   90.00
#
_symmetry.space_group_name_H-M   'P 1'
#
loop_
_entity.id
_entity.type
_entity.pdbx_description
1 polymer ?
#
loop_
_entity_poly.entity_id
_entity_poly.type
_entity_poly.pdbx_seq_one_letter_code
_entity_poly.pdbx_strand_id
1 'polypeptide(L)'
;MVHNAIFWGGFGIAVRLWQLGIEMRPFHDMRSLWAYPIFGGVGASFGWWIESVGVKQKALLADRKRRLLEKRARRDAKIKAQSDESTI
;
A
#
# COMPACT_ATOMS: atom_id res chain seq x y z
N MET A 1 -7.85 -0.47 -3.84
CA MET A 1 -7.76 0.36 -5.06
C MET A 1 -8.68 1.59 -4.98
N VAL A 2 -9.99 1.50 -5.23
CA VAL A 2 -10.88 2.69 -5.27
C VAL A 2 -11.06 3.35 -3.89
N HIS A 3 -11.19 2.57 -2.81
CA HIS A 3 -11.39 3.13 -1.46
C HIS A 3 -10.19 3.95 -0.97
N ASN A 4 -8.96 3.52 -1.26
CA ASN A 4 -7.74 4.24 -0.87
C ASN A 4 -7.58 5.52 -1.67
N ALA A 5 -7.85 5.50 -2.98
CA ALA A 5 -7.80 6.70 -3.80
C ALA A 5 -8.84 7.73 -3.35
N ILE A 6 -10.05 7.29 -3.01
CA ILE A 6 -11.10 8.17 -2.46
C ILE A 6 -10.71 8.70 -1.07
N PHE A 7 -10.18 7.84 -0.19
CA PHE A 7 -9.75 8.25 1.15
C PHE A 7 -8.64 9.30 1.08
N TRP A 8 -7.58 9.04 0.31
CA TRP A 8 -6.46 9.96 0.18
C TRP A 8 -6.81 11.21 -0.63
N GLY A 9 -7.71 11.12 -1.60
CA GLY A 9 -8.27 12.28 -2.30
C GLY A 9 -9.12 13.17 -1.36
N GLY A 10 -10.00 12.55 -0.57
CA GLY A 10 -10.76 13.25 0.48
C GLY A 10 -9.87 13.85 1.56
N PHE A 11 -8.80 13.17 1.94
CA PHE A 11 -7.79 13.67 2.87
C PHE A 11 -7.05 14.90 2.31
N GLY A 12 -6.68 14.89 1.02
CA GLY A 12 -6.07 16.06 0.37
C GLY A 12 -6.99 17.29 0.40
N ILE A 13 -8.29 17.08 0.19
CA ILE A 13 -9.31 18.14 0.32
C ILE A 13 -9.44 18.59 1.78
N ALA A 14 -9.44 17.67 2.74
CA ALA A 14 -9.49 17.99 4.17
C ALA A 14 -8.28 18.81 4.62
N VAL A 15 -7.07 18.50 4.12
CA VAL A 15 -5.85 19.27 4.38
C VAL A 15 -5.96 20.68 3.79
N ARG A 16 -6.58 20.85 2.62
CA ARG A 16 -6.84 22.17 2.04
C ARG A 16 -7.82 22.99 2.90
N LEU A 17 -8.87 22.36 3.41
CA LEU A 17 -9.81 22.99 4.37
C LEU A 17 -9.11 23.37 5.67
N TRP A 18 -8.21 22.52 6.16
CA TRP A 18 -7.38 22.80 7.33
C TRP A 18 -6.45 23.99 7.10
N GLN A 19 -5.80 24.06 5.94
CA GLN A 19 -4.96 25.20 5.55
C GLN A 19 -5.75 26.52 5.56
N LEU A 20 -6.94 26.53 4.95
CA LEU A 20 -7.81 27.71 4.91
C LEU A 20 -8.31 28.11 6.31
N GLY A 21 -8.55 27.13 7.18
CA GLY A 21 -8.91 27.36 8.58
C GLY A 21 -7.81 28.06 9.37
N ILE A 22 -6.53 27.72 9.11
CA ILE A 22 -5.38 28.42 9.72
C ILE A 22 -5.22 29.83 9.15
N GLU A 23 -5.42 30.01 7.84
CA GLU A 23 -5.22 31.29 7.15
C GLU A 23 -6.40 32.28 7.35
N MET A 24 -7.47 31.87 8.05
CA MET A 24 -8.72 32.65 8.27
C MET A 24 -9.31 33.25 6.97
N ARG A 25 -9.06 32.61 5.82
CA ARG A 25 -9.50 33.10 4.51
C ARG A 25 -10.88 32.50 4.17
N PRO A 26 -11.84 33.27 3.61
CA PRO A 26 -13.17 32.74 3.31
C PRO A 26 -13.10 31.52 2.38
N PHE A 27 -13.76 30.43 2.80
CA PHE A 27 -13.72 29.11 2.16
C PHE A 27 -14.30 29.07 0.72
N HIS A 28 -15.07 30.09 0.35
CA HIS A 28 -15.86 30.16 -0.89
C HIS A 28 -15.49 31.34 -1.78
N ASP A 29 -14.20 31.66 -1.90
CA ASP A 29 -13.74 32.61 -2.92
C ASP A 29 -13.80 31.92 -4.30
N MET A 30 -14.64 32.42 -5.21
CA MET A 30 -14.94 31.82 -6.53
C MET A 30 -13.68 31.54 -7.37
N ARG A 31 -12.58 32.22 -7.07
CA ARG A 31 -11.27 32.05 -7.72
C ARG A 31 -10.45 30.86 -7.19
N SER A 32 -10.79 30.32 -6.01
CA SER A 32 -10.06 29.23 -5.34
C SER A 32 -10.72 27.84 -5.50
N LEU A 33 -11.91 27.77 -6.10
CA LEU A 33 -12.66 26.51 -6.25
C LEU A 33 -11.91 25.45 -7.07
N TRP A 34 -11.02 25.86 -7.99
CA TRP A 34 -10.20 24.95 -8.78
C TRP A 34 -9.06 24.30 -7.97
N ALA A 35 -8.71 24.82 -6.79
CA ALA A 35 -7.71 24.20 -5.93
C ALA A 35 -8.22 22.88 -5.33
N TYR A 36 -9.52 22.76 -5.03
CA TYR A 36 -10.09 21.53 -4.45
C TYR A 36 -9.87 20.27 -5.30
N PRO A 37 -10.14 20.26 -6.62
CA PRO A 37 -9.83 19.10 -7.45
C PRO A 37 -8.31 18.86 -7.61
N ILE A 38 -7.45 19.89 -7.52
CA ILE A 38 -5.99 19.68 -7.53
C ILE A 38 -5.52 18.98 -6.25
N PHE A 39 -5.94 19.47 -5.08
CA PHE A 39 -5.58 18.85 -3.81
C PHE A 39 -6.17 17.44 -3.69
N GLY A 40 -7.38 17.22 -4.19
CA GLY A 40 -7.96 15.89 -4.34
C GLY A 40 -7.16 15.01 -5.30
N GLY A 41 -6.71 15.55 -6.43
CA GLY A 41 -5.90 14.84 -7.42
C GLY A 41 -4.51 14.47 -6.90
N VAL A 42 -3.83 15.38 -6.19
CA VAL A 42 -2.55 15.13 -5.53
C VAL A 42 -2.71 14.09 -4.43
N GLY A 43 -3.74 14.21 -3.59
CA GLY A 43 -4.07 13.21 -2.57
C GLY A 43 -4.35 11.84 -3.17
N ALA A 44 -5.18 11.75 -4.22
CA ALA A 44 -5.47 10.50 -4.91
C ALA A 44 -4.22 9.87 -5.56
N SER A 45 -3.37 10.69 -6.19
CA SER A 45 -2.09 10.25 -6.76
C SER A 45 -1.15 9.70 -5.70
N PHE A 46 -1.08 10.37 -4.55
CA PHE A 46 -0.30 9.93 -3.40
C PHE A 46 -0.83 8.62 -2.81
N GLY A 47 -2.14 8.49 -2.65
CA GLY A 47 -2.78 7.25 -2.20
C GLY A 47 -2.52 6.07 -3.14
N TRP A 48 -2.57 6.32 -4.45
CA TRP A 48 -2.24 5.31 -5.46
C TRP A 48 -0.77 4.86 -5.38
N TRP A 49 0.14 5.80 -5.10
CA TRP A 49 1.57 5.48 -4.93
C TRP A 49 1.84 4.63 -3.68
N ILE A 50 1.28 4.97 -2.51
CA ILE A 50 1.44 4.16 -1.29
C ILE A 50 0.88 2.75 -1.47
N GLU A 51 -0.27 2.61 -2.12
CA GLU A 51 -0.84 1.29 -2.40
C GLU A 51 0.09 0.46 -3.31
N SER A 52 0.72 1.08 -4.30
CA SER A 52 1.72 0.44 -5.16
C SER A 52 2.94 -0.07 -4.36
N VAL A 53 3.44 0.71 -3.40
CA VAL A 53 4.53 0.29 -2.51
C VAL A 53 4.11 -0.91 -1.65
N GLY A 54 2.89 -0.89 -1.10
CA GLY A 54 2.37 -1.99 -0.28
C GLY A 54 2.24 -3.30 -1.07
N VAL A 55 1.79 -3.25 -2.32
CA VAL A 55 1.69 -4.42 -3.20
C VAL A 55 3.08 -5.04 -3.44
N LYS A 56 4.10 -4.21 -3.70
CA LYS A 56 5.48 -4.69 -3.89
C LYS A 56 6.03 -5.41 -2.65
N GLN A 57 5.77 -4.89 -1.46
CA GLN A 57 6.20 -5.52 -0.20
C GLN A 57 5.52 -6.86 0.04
N LYS A 58 4.20 -6.95 -0.19
CA LYS A 58 3.45 -8.21 -0.06
C LYS A 58 3.93 -9.27 -1.05
N ALA A 59 4.18 -8.87 -2.31
CA ALA A 59 4.74 -9.77 -3.32
C ALA A 59 6.11 -10.32 -2.90
N LEU A 60 7.00 -9.46 -2.41
CA LEU A 60 8.33 -9.86 -1.93
C LEU A 60 8.25 -10.85 -0.75
N LEU A 61 7.34 -10.59 0.20
CA LEU A 61 7.12 -11.49 1.34
C LEU A 61 6.57 -12.85 0.90
N ALA A 62 5.64 -12.87 -0.05
CA ALA A 62 5.11 -14.11 -0.62
C ALA A 62 6.21 -14.94 -1.30
N ASP A 63 7.07 -14.30 -2.09
CA ASP A 63 8.20 -14.96 -2.75
C ASP A 63 9.21 -15.53 -1.75
N ARG A 64 9.56 -14.76 -0.71
CA ARG A 64 10.45 -15.23 0.35
C ARG A 64 9.84 -16.42 1.08
N LYS A 65 8.55 -16.37 1.41
CA LYS A 65 7.84 -17.48 2.05
C LYS A 65 7.87 -18.74 1.17
N ARG A 66 7.62 -18.61 -0.13
CA ARG A 66 7.67 -19.73 -1.09
C ARG A 66 9.04 -20.38 -1.12
N ARG A 67 10.12 -19.59 -1.23
CA ARG A 67 11.51 -20.10 -1.22
C ARG A 67 11.87 -20.81 0.08
N LEU A 68 11.43 -20.29 1.22
CA LEU A 68 11.67 -20.92 2.52
C LEU A 68 10.94 -22.25 2.67
N LEU A 69 9.68 -22.32 2.24
CA LEU A 69 8.89 -23.55 2.28
C LEU A 69 9.48 -24.62 1.33
N GLU A 70 9.93 -24.23 0.15
CA GLU A 70 10.58 -25.15 -0.78
C GLU A 70 11.88 -25.72 -0.20
N LYS A 71 12.71 -24.88 0.45
CA LYS A 71 13.92 -25.34 1.15
C LYS A 71 13.59 -26.32 2.28
N ARG A 72 12.52 -26.06 3.04
CA ARG A 72 12.07 -26.97 4.11
C ARG A 72 11.58 -28.30 3.53
N ALA A 73 10.74 -28.27 2.51
CA ALA A 73 10.28 -29.48 1.82
C ALA A 73 11.44 -30.33 1.27
N ARG A 74 12.46 -29.69 0.70
CA ARG A 74 13.68 -30.39 0.24
C ARG A 74 14.47 -31.02 1.40
N ARG A 75 14.51 -30.39 2.57
CA ARG A 75 15.18 -30.95 3.76
C ARG A 75 14.40 -32.13 4.31
N ASP A 76 13.07 -32.01 4.43
CA ASP A 76 12.20 -33.08 4.93
C ASP A 76 12.23 -34.30 4.00
N ALA A 77 12.25 -34.10 2.68
CA ALA A 77 12.40 -35.19 1.71
C ALA A 77 13.73 -35.94 1.86
N LYS A 78 14.83 -35.23 2.13
CA LYS A 78 16.15 -35.86 2.37
C LYS A 78 16.17 -36.65 3.68
N ILE A 79 15.60 -36.09 4.74
CA ILE A 79 15.51 -36.77 6.04
C ILE A 79 14.68 -38.04 5.91
N LYS A 80 13.56 -37.98 5.18
CA LYS A 80 12.69 -39.14 4.94
C LYS A 80 13.38 -40.24 4.12
N ALA A 81 14.13 -39.86 3.08
CA ALA A 81 14.92 -40.82 2.30
C ALA A 81 16.01 -41.51 3.16
N GLN A 82 16.66 -40.76 4.06
CA GLN A 82 17.66 -41.32 4.98
C GLN A 82 17.05 -42.21 6.06
N SER A 83 15.86 -41.90 6.57
CA SER A 83 15.18 -42.77 7.54
C SER A 83 14.76 -44.10 6.91
N ASP A 84 14.30 -44.07 5.67
CA ASP A 84 13.90 -45.28 4.94
C ASP A 84 15.11 -46.16 4.61
N GLU A 85 16.27 -45.58 4.25
CA GLU A 85 17.52 -46.31 4.02
C GLU A 85 18.13 -46.89 5.31
N SER A 86 17.92 -46.25 6.47
CA SER A 86 18.41 -46.76 7.76
C SER A 86 17.54 -47.85 8.42
N THR A 87 16.33 -48.08 7.87
CA THR A 87 15.37 -49.07 8.39
C THR A 87 15.43 -50.40 7.62
N ILE A 88 16.18 -50.45 6.51
CA ILE A 88 16.38 -51.66 5.68
C ILE A 88 17.68 -52.37 6.08
#